data_AF-A0A352CH72-F1
#
_entry.id   AF-A0A352CH72-F1
#
_cell.length_a   1.000
_cell.length_b   1.000
_cell.length_c   1.000
_cell.angle_alpha   90.00
_cell.angle_beta   90.00
_cell.angle_gamma   90.00
#
_symmetry.space_group_name_H-M   'P 1'
#
loop_
_entity.id
_entity.type
_entity.pdbx_description
1 polymer ?
#
loop_
_entity_poly.entity_id
_entity_poly.type
_entity_poly.pdbx_seq_one_letter_code
_entity_poly.pdbx_strand_id
1 'polypeptide(L)'
;MSGCHDAATRAEGVQLTSYSTIIKYVRAGNASRSELYEVIIDTDPGDRMPPPPRSPLTAAQMAKIQKWINQGAKNNSCASACDANVFTFSATIKPMLDTKCVGCHSATSPGGNINLSTYAAVRTVALNGKLYGSIAHQPGFSAMPKNGTKLSDCEITQVQRWIAAGALNN
;
A
#
# COMPACT_ATOMS: atom_id res chain seq x y z
N MET A 1 3.58 11.46 10.48
CA MET A 1 3.71 12.70 11.27
C MET A 1 2.61 12.67 12.33
N SER A 2 2.98 12.25 13.53
CA SER A 2 2.16 12.21 14.76
C SER A 2 2.54 13.41 15.64
N GLY A 3 1.65 13.86 16.52
CA GLY A 3 1.92 15.04 17.35
C GLY A 3 0.73 15.65 18.08
N CYS A 4 -0.50 15.19 17.84
CA CYS A 4 -1.69 15.57 18.65
C CYS A 4 -2.67 14.39 18.77
N HIS A 5 -3.10 13.81 17.65
CA HIS A 5 -4.11 12.73 17.64
C HIS A 5 -3.50 11.35 17.35
N ASP A 6 -2.37 11.05 17.99
CA ASP A 6 -1.73 9.73 17.94
C ASP A 6 -1.99 8.91 19.22
N ALA A 7 -1.44 7.71 19.28
CA ALA A 7 -1.64 6.78 20.39
C ALA A 7 -1.07 7.30 21.73
N ALA A 8 -0.05 8.17 21.69
CA ALA A 8 0.61 8.68 22.87
C ALA A 8 -0.05 9.98 23.36
N THR A 9 -0.26 10.95 22.47
CA THR A 9 -0.77 12.27 22.85
C THR A 9 -2.28 12.29 23.04
N ARG A 10 -3.04 11.64 22.14
CA ARG A 10 -4.51 11.55 22.19
C ARG A 10 -5.18 12.87 22.61
N ALA A 11 -4.84 13.97 21.95
CA ALA A 11 -5.45 15.27 22.21
C ALA A 11 -6.99 15.12 22.13
N GLU A 12 -7.67 15.58 23.19
CA GLU A 12 -9.13 15.43 23.39
C GLU A 12 -9.61 13.98 23.38
N GLY A 13 -8.74 13.03 23.71
CA GLY A 13 -9.02 11.59 23.68
C GLY A 13 -9.03 10.97 22.28
N VAL A 14 -8.83 11.78 21.23
CA VAL A 14 -8.94 11.40 19.82
C VAL A 14 -7.66 10.73 19.31
N GLN A 15 -7.82 9.58 18.64
CA GLN A 15 -6.72 8.84 18.02
C GLN A 15 -7.02 8.55 16.54
N LEU A 16 -6.17 9.02 15.64
CA LEU A 16 -6.37 8.96 14.18
C LEU A 16 -5.26 8.17 13.47
N THR A 17 -4.67 7.18 14.15
CA THR A 17 -3.53 6.40 13.62
C THR A 17 -3.88 4.99 13.17
N SER A 18 -5.10 4.50 13.43
CA SER A 18 -5.57 3.22 12.91
C SER A 18 -6.99 3.33 12.35
N TYR A 19 -7.36 2.42 11.44
CA TYR A 19 -8.72 2.37 10.92
C TYR A 19 -9.78 2.27 12.02
N SER A 20 -9.56 1.38 13.00
CA SER A 20 -10.50 1.15 14.10
C SER A 20 -10.70 2.35 15.02
N THR A 21 -9.72 3.27 15.08
CA THR A 21 -9.85 4.50 15.87
C THR A 21 -10.40 5.65 15.03
N ILE A 22 -10.03 5.74 13.75
CA ILE A 22 -10.51 6.76 12.81
C ILE A 22 -12.02 6.61 12.57
N ILE A 23 -12.50 5.38 12.36
CA ILE A 23 -13.90 5.15 11.96
C ILE A 23 -14.90 5.55 13.05
N LYS A 24 -14.46 5.75 14.30
CA LYS A 24 -15.30 6.24 15.39
C LYS A 24 -15.82 7.66 15.15
N TYR A 25 -15.11 8.45 14.35
CA TYR A 25 -15.42 9.85 14.05
C TYR A 25 -15.95 10.03 12.61
N VAL A 26 -16.23 8.92 11.92
CA VAL A 26 -16.62 8.90 10.51
C VAL A 26 -17.94 8.18 10.34
N ARG A 27 -18.91 8.87 9.74
CA ARG A 27 -20.17 8.29 9.30
C ARG A 27 -20.04 7.84 7.85
N ALA A 28 -19.75 6.55 7.66
CA ALA A 28 -19.59 5.94 6.34
C ALA A 28 -20.74 6.32 5.38
N GLY A 29 -20.37 6.76 4.18
CA GLY A 29 -21.30 7.23 3.15
C GLY A 29 -21.78 8.67 3.32
N ASN A 30 -21.38 9.38 4.38
CA ASN A 30 -21.85 10.73 4.64
C ASN A 30 -20.78 11.61 5.31
N ALA A 31 -19.96 12.27 4.50
CA ALA A 31 -18.93 13.18 4.97
C ALA A 31 -19.49 14.38 5.75
N SER A 32 -20.63 14.96 5.34
CA SER A 32 -21.23 16.12 6.04
C SER A 32 -21.80 15.80 7.42
N ARG A 33 -21.90 14.52 7.79
CA ARG A 33 -22.28 14.07 9.14
C ARG A 33 -21.16 13.31 9.85
N SER A 34 -19.92 13.49 9.40
CA SER A 34 -18.73 12.92 10.03
C SER A 34 -18.02 14.01 10.80
N GLU A 35 -17.92 13.86 12.12
CA GLU A 35 -17.20 14.78 13.02
C GLU A 35 -15.77 15.04 12.52
N LEU A 36 -15.07 13.99 12.06
CA LEU A 36 -13.73 14.11 11.48
C LEU A 36 -13.69 15.08 10.28
N TYR A 37 -14.72 15.09 9.46
CA TYR A 37 -14.76 15.92 8.25
C TYR A 37 -15.22 17.35 8.56
N GLU A 38 -16.13 17.52 9.52
CA GLU A 38 -16.64 18.81 9.97
C GLU A 38 -15.50 19.72 10.48
N VAL A 39 -14.69 19.22 11.41
CA VAL A 39 -13.60 20.03 12.00
C VAL A 39 -12.48 20.37 11.01
N ILE A 40 -12.25 19.56 9.97
CA ILE A 40 -11.18 19.86 8.99
C ILE A 40 -11.61 20.88 7.93
N ILE A 41 -12.92 21.04 7.69
CA ILE A 41 -13.45 22.04 6.74
C ILE A 41 -13.86 23.35 7.43
N ASP A 42 -13.86 23.38 8.76
CA ASP A 42 -14.22 24.57 9.52
C ASP A 42 -13.32 25.77 9.16
N THR A 43 -13.91 26.96 9.17
CA THR A 43 -13.22 28.21 8.87
C THR A 43 -12.83 28.98 10.13
N ASP A 44 -13.45 28.68 11.28
CA ASP A 44 -13.07 29.26 12.56
C ASP A 44 -11.73 28.68 13.04
N PRO A 45 -10.69 29.50 13.25
CA PRO A 45 -9.40 29.01 13.76
C PRO A 45 -9.46 28.31 15.12
N GLY A 46 -10.50 28.56 15.93
CA GLY A 46 -10.71 27.90 17.23
C GLY A 46 -11.21 26.46 17.12
N ASP A 47 -12.01 26.18 16.09
CA ASP A 47 -12.67 24.88 15.90
C ASP A 47 -12.01 24.05 14.77
N ARG A 48 -11.29 24.71 13.87
CA ARG A 48 -10.63 24.07 12.72
C ARG A 48 -9.44 23.20 13.12
N MET A 49 -9.42 21.98 12.60
CA MET A 49 -8.28 21.06 12.70
C MET A 49 -7.42 21.04 11.41
N PRO A 50 -6.08 21.04 11.50
CA PRO A 50 -5.30 21.22 12.73
C PRO A 50 -5.35 22.68 13.21
N PRO A 51 -5.25 22.93 14.53
CA PRO A 51 -5.34 24.28 15.08
C PRO A 51 -4.09 25.11 14.72
N PRO A 52 -4.19 26.46 14.68
CA PRO A 52 -3.03 27.34 14.57
C PRO A 52 -1.95 27.01 15.61
N PRO A 53 -0.65 27.13 15.27
CA PRO A 53 -0.09 27.73 14.06
C PRO A 53 0.02 26.76 12.87
N ARG A 54 -0.58 25.56 12.93
CA ARG A 54 -0.52 24.60 11.81
C ARG A 54 -1.43 25.04 10.66
N SER A 55 -0.88 24.99 9.45
CA SER A 55 -1.63 25.29 8.23
C SER A 55 -2.82 24.33 8.05
N PRO A 56 -3.94 24.83 7.50
CA PRO A 56 -5.07 23.99 7.12
C PRO A 56 -4.69 22.95 6.07
N LEU A 57 -5.50 21.89 6.01
CA LEU A 57 -5.45 20.97 4.89
C LEU A 57 -5.81 21.71 3.60
N THR A 58 -5.14 21.34 2.51
CA THR A 58 -5.48 21.86 1.19
C THR A 58 -6.84 21.33 0.73
N ALA A 59 -7.53 22.07 -0.14
CA ALA A 59 -8.77 21.62 -0.75
C ALA A 59 -8.65 20.22 -1.40
N ALA A 60 -7.49 19.91 -2.01
CA ALA A 60 -7.23 18.61 -2.61
C ALA A 60 -7.10 17.47 -1.56
N GLN A 61 -6.53 17.75 -0.39
CA GLN A 61 -6.47 16.78 0.71
C GLN A 61 -7.86 16.53 1.30
N MET A 62 -8.62 17.59 1.54
CA MET A 62 -10.00 17.49 2.03
C MET A 62 -10.88 16.70 1.05
N ALA A 63 -10.77 16.96 -0.25
CA ALA A 63 -11.51 16.22 -1.28
C ALA A 63 -11.23 14.71 -1.28
N LYS A 64 -9.98 14.29 -0.99
CA LYS A 64 -9.64 12.86 -0.88
C LYS A 64 -10.32 12.21 0.32
N ILE A 65 -10.33 12.89 1.46
CA ILE A 65 -10.99 12.42 2.70
C ILE A 65 -12.50 12.35 2.47
N GLN A 66 -13.10 13.41 1.92
CA GLN A 66 -14.52 13.46 1.57
C GLN A 66 -14.93 12.30 0.67
N LYS A 67 -14.15 12.05 -0.38
CA LYS A 67 -14.39 10.96 -1.32
C LYS A 67 -14.33 9.59 -0.64
N TRP A 68 -13.31 9.34 0.18
CA TRP A 68 -13.18 8.08 0.93
C TRP A 68 -14.38 7.85 1.86
N ILE A 69 -14.81 8.88 2.62
CA ILE A 69 -15.98 8.76 3.50
C ILE A 69 -17.24 8.45 2.69
N ASN A 70 -17.51 9.22 1.62
CA ASN A 70 -18.70 9.05 0.78
C ASN A 70 -18.72 7.71 0.03
N GLN A 71 -17.56 7.09 -0.21
CA GLN A 71 -17.44 5.74 -0.76
C GLN A 71 -17.66 4.62 0.27
N GLY A 72 -18.05 4.98 1.49
CA GLY A 72 -18.37 4.04 2.56
C GLY A 72 -17.24 3.83 3.57
N ALA A 73 -16.23 4.69 3.59
CA ALA A 73 -15.12 4.67 4.56
C ALA A 73 -14.55 3.26 4.79
N LYS A 74 -14.41 2.49 3.70
CA LYS A 74 -13.97 1.10 3.77
C LYS A 74 -12.52 1.06 4.24
N ASN A 75 -12.16 0.03 5.00
CA ASN A 75 -10.76 -0.28 5.30
C ASN A 75 -10.08 -0.94 4.08
N ASN A 76 -10.28 -0.37 2.90
CA ASN A 76 -9.65 -0.82 1.68
C ASN A 76 -8.42 0.05 1.44
N SER A 77 -7.29 -0.61 1.18
CA SER A 77 -6.10 0.09 0.71
C SER A 77 -6.06 0.00 -0.81
N CYS A 78 -5.60 1.06 -1.47
CA CYS A 78 -4.97 0.92 -2.77
C CYS A 78 -3.63 0.21 -2.52
N ALA A 79 -3.66 -1.12 -2.50
CA ALA A 79 -2.54 -2.06 -2.36
C ALA A 79 -1.20 -1.44 -1.90
N SER A 80 -1.00 -1.31 -0.58
CA SER A 80 0.34 -1.17 0.04
C SER A 80 0.32 -1.27 1.58
N ALA A 81 -0.51 -2.16 2.12
CA ALA A 81 -0.16 -2.88 3.34
C ALA A 81 -0.21 -4.35 2.92
N CYS A 82 0.95 -4.96 2.77
CA CYS A 82 1.03 -6.32 2.27
C CYS A 82 0.23 -7.26 3.19
N ASP A 83 -0.83 -7.86 2.65
CA ASP A 83 -1.51 -9.00 3.25
C ASP A 83 -0.92 -10.25 2.59
N ALA A 84 -0.14 -11.02 3.35
CA ALA A 84 0.48 -12.23 2.84
C ALA A 84 -0.54 -13.27 2.33
N ASN A 85 -1.83 -13.16 2.69
CA ASN A 85 -2.90 -14.06 2.21
C ASN A 85 -3.49 -13.62 0.86
N VAL A 86 -3.18 -12.43 0.38
CA VAL A 86 -3.57 -11.94 -0.93
C VAL A 86 -2.36 -12.02 -1.85
N PHE A 87 -2.33 -13.05 -2.70
CA PHE A 87 -1.17 -13.39 -3.52
C PHE A 87 -1.53 -13.86 -4.94
N THR A 88 -2.72 -13.55 -5.44
CA THR A 88 -3.08 -13.93 -6.81
C THR A 88 -2.26 -13.14 -7.83
N PHE A 89 -2.09 -13.70 -9.04
CA PHE A 89 -1.23 -13.11 -10.05
C PHE A 89 -1.72 -11.73 -10.48
N SER A 90 -3.00 -11.60 -10.80
CA SER A 90 -3.64 -10.39 -11.30
C SER A 90 -3.72 -9.28 -10.24
N ALA A 91 -4.02 -9.65 -8.99
CA ALA A 91 -4.27 -8.70 -7.92
C ALA A 91 -2.99 -8.21 -7.23
N THR A 92 -1.95 -9.04 -7.15
CA THR A 92 -0.79 -8.77 -6.30
C THR A 92 0.54 -8.92 -7.04
N ILE A 93 0.78 -10.07 -7.66
CA ILE A 93 2.11 -10.37 -8.20
C ILE A 93 2.42 -9.50 -9.43
N LYS A 94 1.48 -9.39 -10.38
CA LYS A 94 1.68 -8.60 -11.59
C LYS A 94 1.88 -7.11 -11.28
N PRO A 95 1.04 -6.43 -10.47
CA PRO A 95 1.31 -5.04 -10.09
C PRO A 95 2.66 -4.83 -9.39
N MET A 96 3.07 -5.77 -8.54
CA MET A 96 4.38 -5.73 -7.87
C MET A 96 5.53 -5.81 -8.89
N LEU A 97 5.46 -6.76 -9.84
CA LEU A 97 6.46 -6.93 -10.89
C LEU A 97 6.51 -5.73 -11.84
N ASP A 98 5.35 -5.22 -12.26
CA ASP A 98 5.24 -4.05 -13.14
C ASP A 98 5.91 -2.82 -12.49
N THR A 99 5.67 -2.62 -11.18
CA THR A 99 6.17 -1.46 -10.44
C THR A 99 7.66 -1.56 -10.11
N LYS A 100 8.14 -2.76 -9.75
CA LYS A 100 9.48 -2.93 -9.14
C LYS A 100 10.50 -3.66 -10.00
N CYS A 101 10.07 -4.37 -11.05
CA CYS A 101 10.92 -5.34 -11.75
C CYS A 101 10.99 -5.09 -13.26
N VAL A 102 9.85 -4.83 -13.90
CA VAL A 102 9.74 -4.75 -15.37
C VAL A 102 10.58 -3.62 -15.97
N GLY A 103 10.91 -2.57 -15.21
CA GLY A 103 11.82 -1.51 -15.66
C GLY A 103 13.18 -2.02 -16.14
N CYS A 104 13.69 -3.11 -15.55
CA CYS A 104 14.97 -3.73 -15.92
C CYS A 104 14.85 -5.20 -16.36
N HIS A 105 13.69 -5.83 -16.20
CA HIS A 105 13.44 -7.24 -16.50
C HIS A 105 12.20 -7.39 -17.39
N SER A 106 12.27 -6.92 -18.63
CA SER A 106 11.18 -6.97 -19.61
C SER A 106 11.63 -7.62 -20.92
N ALA A 107 10.70 -7.79 -21.86
CA ALA A 107 11.02 -8.27 -23.21
C ALA A 107 12.00 -7.34 -23.96
N THR A 108 11.92 -6.03 -23.73
CA THR A 108 12.74 -5.02 -24.42
C THR A 108 14.00 -4.64 -23.64
N SER A 109 14.03 -4.90 -22.33
CA SER A 109 15.21 -4.74 -21.48
C SER A 109 15.35 -5.98 -20.59
N PRO A 110 15.89 -7.10 -21.10
CA PRO A 110 15.96 -8.36 -20.37
C PRO A 110 17.22 -8.41 -19.49
N GLY A 111 17.27 -7.63 -18.41
CA GLY A 111 18.37 -7.67 -17.46
C GLY A 111 18.63 -9.10 -16.97
N GLY A 112 19.86 -9.58 -17.11
CA GLY A 112 20.22 -10.97 -16.80
C GLY A 112 19.48 -12.02 -17.64
N ASN A 113 19.01 -11.66 -18.84
CA ASN A 113 18.18 -12.49 -19.73
C ASN A 113 16.86 -12.95 -19.09
N ILE A 114 16.30 -12.12 -18.20
CA ILE A 114 15.04 -12.38 -17.51
C ILE A 114 13.95 -11.44 -18.01
N ASN A 115 12.79 -12.01 -18.35
CA ASN A 115 11.58 -11.28 -18.70
C ASN A 115 10.49 -11.53 -17.65
N LEU A 116 9.97 -10.47 -17.05
CA LEU A 116 8.91 -10.48 -16.04
C LEU A 116 7.67 -9.68 -16.48
N SER A 117 7.53 -9.34 -17.77
CA SER A 117 6.43 -8.51 -18.27
C SER A 117 5.18 -9.29 -18.72
N THR A 118 5.27 -10.61 -18.89
CA THR A 118 4.14 -11.47 -19.28
C THR A 118 3.99 -12.64 -18.32
N TYR A 119 2.75 -13.12 -18.12
CA TYR A 119 2.49 -14.26 -17.22
C TYR A 119 3.33 -15.49 -17.57
N ALA A 120 3.40 -15.87 -18.84
CA ALA A 120 4.15 -17.05 -19.28
C ALA A 120 5.65 -16.95 -18.94
N ALA A 121 6.24 -15.77 -19.13
CA ALA A 121 7.64 -15.52 -18.80
C ALA A 121 7.86 -15.51 -17.28
N VAL A 122 7.00 -14.82 -16.53
CA VAL A 122 7.06 -14.78 -15.05
C VAL A 122 6.94 -16.18 -14.47
N ARG A 123 5.97 -16.99 -14.92
CA ARG A 123 5.77 -18.37 -14.46
C ARG A 123 7.03 -19.21 -14.66
N THR A 124 7.71 -19.07 -15.80
CA THR A 124 8.94 -19.80 -16.09
C THR A 124 10.05 -19.46 -15.07
N VAL A 125 10.24 -18.17 -14.77
CA VAL A 125 11.25 -17.68 -13.81
C VAL A 125 10.87 -17.97 -12.36
N ALA A 126 9.58 -18.04 -12.08
CA ALA A 126 9.06 -18.39 -10.77
C ALA A 126 9.29 -19.89 -10.47
N LEU A 127 8.92 -20.77 -11.39
CA LEU A 127 9.01 -22.22 -11.21
C LEU A 127 10.43 -22.77 -11.28
N ASN A 128 11.37 -22.05 -11.91
CA ASN A 128 12.79 -22.42 -11.87
C ASN A 128 13.55 -21.87 -10.64
N GLY A 129 12.82 -21.26 -9.69
CA GLY A 129 13.36 -20.77 -8.42
C GLY A 129 14.08 -19.42 -8.48
N LYS A 130 14.41 -18.91 -9.68
CA LYS A 130 15.19 -17.67 -9.83
C LYS A 130 14.45 -16.45 -9.29
N LEU A 131 13.12 -16.38 -9.40
CA LEU A 131 12.36 -15.25 -8.89
C LEU A 131 12.50 -15.16 -7.37
N TYR A 132 12.12 -16.22 -6.66
CA TYR A 132 12.15 -16.25 -5.20
C TYR A 132 13.57 -16.14 -4.65
N GLY A 133 14.52 -16.92 -5.18
CA GLY A 133 15.91 -16.90 -4.70
C GLY A 133 16.55 -15.51 -4.83
N SER A 134 16.27 -14.80 -5.93
CA SER A 134 16.79 -13.45 -6.17
C SER A 134 16.17 -12.39 -5.25
N ILE A 135 14.84 -12.40 -5.02
CA ILE A 135 14.18 -11.40 -4.17
C ILE A 135 14.35 -11.69 -2.67
N ALA A 136 14.52 -12.96 -2.30
CA ALA A 136 14.79 -13.37 -0.93
C ALA A 136 16.27 -13.24 -0.55
N HIS A 137 17.15 -12.92 -1.52
CA HIS A 137 18.61 -12.82 -1.38
C HIS A 137 19.21 -14.14 -0.87
N GLN A 138 18.77 -15.26 -1.44
CA GLN A 138 19.28 -16.57 -1.08
C GLN A 138 20.71 -16.78 -1.61
N PRO A 139 21.57 -17.51 -0.87
CA PRO A 139 22.90 -17.89 -1.35
C PRO A 139 22.82 -18.58 -2.72
N GLY A 140 23.73 -18.24 -3.63
CA GLY A 140 23.76 -18.78 -5.00
C GLY A 140 22.86 -18.05 -6.01
N PHE A 141 22.07 -17.05 -5.58
CA PHE A 141 21.27 -16.21 -6.48
C PHE A 141 21.83 -14.78 -6.55
N SER A 142 21.60 -14.12 -7.69
CA SER A 142 21.85 -12.69 -7.80
C SER A 142 20.79 -11.91 -7.02
N ALA A 143 21.18 -11.25 -5.94
CA ALA A 143 20.28 -10.42 -5.15
C ALA A 143 19.63 -9.32 -5.99
N MET A 144 18.30 -9.22 -5.87
CA MET A 144 17.47 -8.23 -6.56
C MET A 144 16.53 -7.52 -5.55
N PRO A 145 16.23 -6.21 -5.75
CA PRO A 145 16.67 -5.32 -6.83
C PRO A 145 18.19 -5.03 -6.79
N LYS A 146 18.84 -4.89 -7.95
CA LYS A 146 20.28 -4.52 -8.00
C LYS A 146 20.48 -3.15 -7.37
N ASN A 147 21.43 -3.06 -6.43
CA ASN A 147 21.79 -1.83 -5.71
C ASN A 147 20.60 -1.17 -4.99
N GLY A 148 19.52 -1.92 -4.75
CA GLY A 148 18.31 -1.44 -4.09
C GLY A 148 18.06 -2.18 -2.78
N THR A 149 17.12 -1.67 -2.00
CA THR A 149 16.65 -2.34 -0.79
C THR A 149 15.90 -3.62 -1.17
N LYS A 150 16.14 -4.68 -0.38
CA LYS A 150 15.39 -5.94 -0.45
C LYS A 150 13.88 -5.65 -0.35
N LEU A 151 13.08 -6.45 -1.05
CA LEU A 151 11.62 -6.42 -0.87
C LEU A 151 11.27 -6.71 0.58
N SER A 152 10.10 -6.24 1.03
CA SER A 152 9.64 -6.56 2.38
C SER A 152 9.38 -8.05 2.52
N ASP A 153 9.55 -8.59 3.73
CA ASP A 153 9.33 -10.01 4.00
C ASP A 153 7.91 -10.46 3.62
N CYS A 154 6.94 -9.56 3.78
CA CYS A 154 5.57 -9.85 3.37
C CYS A 154 5.43 -9.98 1.85
N GLU A 155 6.02 -9.09 1.06
CA GLU A 155 5.96 -9.17 -0.41
C GLU A 155 6.67 -10.43 -0.93
N ILE A 156 7.80 -10.77 -0.30
CA ILE A 156 8.50 -12.03 -0.56
C ILE A 156 7.59 -13.22 -0.22
N THR A 157 6.85 -13.15 0.90
CA THR A 157 5.90 -14.18 1.31
C THR A 157 4.74 -14.32 0.33
N GLN A 158 4.22 -13.23 -0.23
CA GLN A 158 3.18 -13.28 -1.28
C GLN A 158 3.70 -14.00 -2.52
N VAL A 159 4.90 -13.66 -2.99
CA VAL A 159 5.53 -14.36 -4.12
C VAL A 159 5.74 -15.84 -3.80
N GLN A 160 6.21 -16.17 -2.59
CA GLN A 160 6.42 -17.55 -2.16
C GLN A 160 5.10 -18.35 -2.12
N ARG A 161 4.03 -17.77 -1.57
CA ARG A 161 2.71 -18.42 -1.49
C ARG A 161 2.06 -18.59 -2.86
N TRP A 162 2.19 -17.60 -3.74
CA TRP A 162 1.75 -17.72 -5.12
C TRP A 162 2.48 -18.85 -5.87
N ILE A 163 3.80 -18.96 -5.71
CA ILE A 163 4.59 -20.06 -6.28
C ILE A 163 4.14 -21.40 -5.71
N ALA A 164 3.97 -21.49 -4.38
CA ALA A 164 3.52 -22.70 -3.71
C ALA A 164 2.10 -23.13 -4.13
N ALA A 165 1.23 -22.17 -4.48
CA ALA A 165 -0.09 -22.42 -5.04
C ALA A 165 -0.08 -22.83 -6.53
N GLY A 166 1.09 -23.03 -7.13
CA GLY A 166 1.24 -23.48 -8.52
C GLY A 166 1.45 -22.36 -9.54
N ALA A 167 1.77 -21.14 -9.09
CA ALA A 167 1.98 -19.97 -9.93
C ALA A 167 0.80 -19.69 -10.89
N LEU A 168 -0.43 -19.77 -10.37
CA LEU A 168 -1.67 -19.66 -11.14
C LEU A 168 -1.83 -18.28 -11.81
N ASN A 169 -2.52 -18.26 -12.96
CA ASN A 169 -2.93 -17.02 -13.63
C ASN A 169 -4.33 -16.61 -13.17
N ASN A 170 -4.45 -16.04 -11.98
CA ASN A 170 -5.71 -15.69 -11.33
C ASN A 170 -5.68 -14.29 -10.73
#